data_AF-A0A0Q7E2P5-F1
#
_entry.id   AF-A0A0Q7E2P5-F1
#
_cell.length_a   1.000
_cell.length_b   1.000
_cell.length_c   1.000
_cell.angle_alpha   90.00
_cell.angle_beta   90.00
_cell.angle_gamma   90.00
#
_symmetry.space_group_name_H-M   'P 1'
#
loop_
_entity.id
_entity.type
_entity.pdbx_description
1 polymer ?
#
loop_
_entity_poly.entity_id
_entity_poly.type
_entity_poly.pdbx_seq_one_letter_code
_entity_poly.pdbx_strand_id
1 'polypeptide(L)'
;MMLYRQLRLAPVRAADASPSQQRLAEERRAREARIRRAARHPLPASNLVVRPFHTPRPRPQPLLPAAEAWPDYREPAPYETMEFGPVVVRPLTAREIIDEVVAKHRISRVELSGSSRRAPVTAARREASWRIRHEVLVNGRQISLPEIARHLGGRDHTTVLYNIRRYAAELEARAGDAAASARPAQQAGAR
;
A
#
# COMPACT_ATOMS: atom_id res chain seq x y z
N MET A 1 -9.90 -30.47 -28.27
CA MET A 1 -8.88 -30.75 -27.25
C MET A 1 -7.59 -30.02 -27.61
N MET A 2 -7.50 -28.72 -27.28
CA MET A 2 -6.32 -27.90 -27.61
C MET A 2 -5.26 -28.00 -26.51
N LEU A 3 -4.12 -28.58 -26.86
CA LEU A 3 -2.91 -28.67 -26.05
C LEU A 3 -2.26 -27.28 -25.93
N TYR A 4 -2.41 -26.63 -24.78
CA TYR A 4 -1.62 -25.45 -24.45
C TYR A 4 -0.18 -25.86 -24.15
N ARG A 5 0.71 -25.54 -25.11
CA ARG A 5 2.17 -25.67 -25.00
C ARG A 5 2.66 -24.84 -23.82
N GLN A 6 2.97 -25.50 -22.70
CA GLN A 6 3.63 -24.89 -21.55
C GLN A 6 5.00 -24.35 -21.97
N LEU A 7 5.09 -23.05 -22.24
CA LEU A 7 6.37 -22.35 -22.30
C LEU A 7 6.92 -22.27 -20.87
N ARG A 8 7.59 -23.33 -20.42
CA ARG A 8 8.58 -23.22 -19.33
C ARG A 8 9.68 -22.31 -19.85
N LEU A 9 9.70 -21.06 -19.40
CA LEU A 9 10.86 -20.21 -19.54
C LEU A 9 12.04 -20.96 -18.91
N ALA A 10 12.97 -21.40 -19.75
CA ALA A 10 14.21 -22.01 -19.29
C ALA A 10 14.92 -20.99 -18.38
N PRO A 11 15.58 -21.42 -17.29
CA PRO A 11 16.44 -20.51 -16.55
C PRO A 11 17.44 -19.92 -17.54
N VAL A 12 17.55 -18.59 -17.56
CA VAL A 12 18.58 -17.88 -18.34
C VAL A 12 19.90 -18.56 -18.02
N ARG A 13 20.54 -19.15 -19.03
CA ARG A 13 21.85 -19.79 -18.84
C ARG A 13 22.76 -18.70 -18.30
N ALA A 14 23.59 -19.01 -17.30
CA ALA A 14 24.45 -18.02 -16.65
C ALA A 14 25.33 -17.23 -17.65
N ALA A 15 25.58 -17.80 -18.83
CA ALA A 15 26.29 -17.18 -19.95
C ALA A 15 25.53 -16.03 -20.64
N ASP A 16 24.20 -16.00 -20.59
CA ASP A 16 23.35 -15.01 -21.27
C ASP A 16 22.91 -13.86 -20.34
N ALA A 17 23.40 -13.84 -19.10
CA ALA A 17 23.01 -12.85 -18.11
C ALA A 17 23.60 -11.47 -18.44
N SER A 18 22.75 -10.45 -18.51
CA SER A 18 23.18 -9.05 -18.67
C SER A 18 24.15 -8.64 -17.56
N PRO A 19 25.12 -7.73 -17.80
CA PRO A 19 26.06 -7.25 -16.77
C PRO A 19 25.39 -6.73 -15.49
N SER A 20 24.15 -6.21 -15.57
CA SER A 20 23.37 -5.83 -14.38
C SER A 20 22.84 -7.03 -13.60
N GLN A 21 22.42 -8.09 -14.28
CA GLN A 21 21.94 -9.33 -13.68
C GLN A 21 23.09 -10.10 -12.99
N GLN A 22 24.29 -10.04 -13.55
CA GLN A 22 25.50 -10.59 -12.95
C GLN A 22 25.82 -9.88 -11.62
N ARG A 23 25.85 -8.54 -11.61
CA ARG A 23 26.06 -7.74 -10.38
C ARG A 23 25.01 -8.03 -9.30
N LEU A 24 23.73 -8.11 -9.66
CA LEU A 24 22.67 -8.45 -8.71
C LEU A 24 22.80 -9.89 -8.16
N ALA A 25 23.23 -10.84 -9.00
CA ALA A 25 23.49 -12.21 -8.56
C ALA A 25 24.71 -12.29 -7.61
N GLU A 26 25.76 -11.50 -7.87
CA GLU A 26 26.92 -11.36 -7.01
C GLU A 26 26.57 -10.74 -5.66
N GLU A 27 25.80 -9.65 -5.65
CA GLU A 27 25.29 -9.02 -4.41
C GLU A 27 24.45 -10.00 -3.59
N ARG A 28 23.60 -10.80 -4.26
CA ARG A 28 22.78 -11.82 -3.59
C ARG A 28 23.64 -12.91 -2.97
N ARG A 29 24.63 -13.42 -3.71
CA ARG A 29 25.60 -14.41 -3.19
C ARG A 29 26.42 -13.85 -2.03
N ALA A 30 26.87 -12.60 -2.11
CA ALA A 30 27.59 -11.93 -1.04
C ALA A 30 26.72 -11.78 0.22
N ARG A 31 25.45 -11.40 0.05
CA ARG A 31 24.48 -11.30 1.16
C ARG A 31 24.19 -12.66 1.79
N GLU A 32 23.94 -13.70 0.99
CA GLU A 32 23.71 -15.07 1.47
C GLU A 32 24.95 -15.62 2.19
N ALA A 33 26.16 -15.32 1.70
CA ALA A 33 27.40 -15.68 2.37
C ALA A 33 27.55 -14.99 3.72
N ARG A 34 27.18 -13.69 3.83
CA ARG A 34 27.15 -12.96 5.12
C ARG A 34 26.16 -13.59 6.10
N ILE A 35 24.94 -13.89 5.65
CA ILE A 35 23.91 -14.53 6.48
C ILE A 35 24.38 -15.93 6.93
N ARG A 36 24.91 -16.75 6.02
CA ARG A 36 25.43 -18.09 6.33
C ARG A 36 26.65 -18.05 7.27
N ARG A 37 27.49 -17.00 7.17
CA ARG A 37 28.60 -16.77 8.10
C ARG A 37 28.10 -16.36 9.49
N ALA A 38 27.14 -15.44 9.56
CA ALA A 38 26.51 -15.03 10.81
C ALA A 38 25.74 -16.18 11.49
N ALA A 39 25.15 -17.09 10.72
CA ALA A 39 24.50 -18.29 11.25
C ALA A 39 25.50 -19.32 11.82
N ARG A 40 26.70 -19.42 11.24
CA ARG A 40 27.77 -20.30 11.74
C ARG A 40 28.47 -19.77 12.98
N HIS A 41 28.45 -18.45 13.18
CA HIS A 41 29.01 -17.77 14.34
C HIS A 41 27.95 -16.84 14.92
N PRO A 42 26.94 -17.38 15.62
CA PRO A 42 25.96 -16.55 16.30
C PRO A 42 26.70 -15.65 17.29
N LEU A 43 26.28 -14.39 17.37
CA LEU A 43 26.80 -13.47 18.38
C LEU A 43 26.58 -14.12 19.76
N PRO A 44 27.55 -14.01 20.69
CA PRO A 44 27.33 -14.50 22.04
C PRO A 44 26.08 -13.83 22.60
N ALA A 45 25.22 -14.62 23.24
CA ALA A 45 24.03 -14.09 23.89
C ALA A 45 24.46 -12.91 24.78
N SER A 46 23.90 -11.74 24.55
CA SER A 46 24.16 -10.59 25.40
C SER A 46 23.69 -10.96 26.80
N ASN A 47 24.61 -10.97 27.75
CA ASN A 47 24.32 -11.14 29.16
C ASN A 47 23.62 -9.87 29.64
N LEU A 48 22.37 -9.66 29.20
CA LEU A 48 21.53 -8.60 29.72
C LEU A 48 21.27 -8.93 31.17
N VAL A 49 22.12 -8.40 32.05
CA VAL A 49 21.88 -8.38 33.48
C VAL A 49 20.61 -7.56 33.66
N VAL A 50 19.50 -8.24 33.88
CA VAL A 50 18.23 -7.61 34.27
C VAL A 50 18.52 -6.90 35.57
N ARG A 51 18.72 -5.58 35.51
CA ARG A 51 18.82 -4.78 36.72
C ARG A 51 17.50 -4.95 37.47
N PRO A 52 17.52 -5.39 38.74
CA PRO A 52 16.30 -5.52 39.51
C PRO A 52 15.58 -4.17 39.51
N PHE A 53 14.26 -4.20 39.29
CA PHE A 53 13.43 -3.01 39.35
C PHE A 53 13.53 -2.43 40.76
N HIS A 54 14.32 -1.37 40.93
CA HIS A 54 14.25 -0.54 42.12
C HIS A 54 12.96 0.25 42.01
N THR A 55 12.09 0.15 43.00
CA THR A 55 10.93 1.05 43.11
C THR A 55 11.46 2.48 43.07
N PRO A 56 11.07 3.29 42.08
CA PRO A 56 11.54 4.66 42.02
C PRO A 56 11.17 5.36 43.32
N ARG A 57 12.15 6.05 43.93
CA ARG A 57 11.91 6.92 45.07
C ARG A 57 10.76 7.85 44.68
N PRO A 58 9.69 7.99 45.48
CA PRO A 58 8.58 8.86 45.12
C PRO A 58 9.16 10.25 44.85
N ARG A 59 9.01 10.74 43.61
CA ARG A 59 9.36 12.12 43.31
C ARG A 59 8.53 12.99 44.25
N PRO A 60 9.13 13.97 44.96
CA PRO A 60 8.34 14.96 45.66
C PRO A 60 7.39 15.56 44.62
N GLN A 61 6.10 15.29 44.80
CA GLN A 61 5.08 15.92 43.97
C GLN A 61 5.23 17.41 44.23
N PRO A 62 5.39 18.25 43.19
CA PRO A 62 5.22 19.67 43.38
C PRO A 62 3.87 19.85 44.05
N LEU A 63 3.83 20.58 45.17
CA LEU A 63 2.57 21.02 45.75
C LEU A 63 1.83 21.72 44.61
N LEU A 64 0.82 21.06 44.06
CA LEU A 64 -0.02 21.67 43.03
C LEU A 64 -0.54 22.97 43.66
N PRO A 65 -0.42 24.11 42.96
CA PRO A 65 -0.99 25.36 43.47
C PRO A 65 -2.44 25.09 43.87
N ALA A 66 -2.84 25.64 45.03
CA ALA A 66 -4.17 25.48 45.59
C ALA A 66 -5.19 25.69 44.46
N ALA A 67 -6.06 24.68 44.26
CA ALA A 67 -7.00 24.55 43.16
C ALA A 67 -7.34 25.90 42.54
N GLU A 68 -6.60 26.23 41.48
CA GLU A 68 -6.85 27.43 40.72
C GLU A 68 -8.30 27.28 40.27
N ALA A 69 -9.18 28.13 40.81
CA ALA A 69 -10.60 28.08 40.52
C ALA A 69 -10.68 28.13 39.00
N TRP A 70 -11.16 27.05 38.39
CA TRP A 70 -11.22 26.95 36.94
C TRP A 70 -11.92 28.22 36.47
N PRO A 71 -11.36 28.93 35.47
CA PRO A 71 -11.96 30.17 35.01
C PRO A 71 -13.45 29.93 34.79
N ASP A 72 -14.25 30.83 35.38
CA ASP A 72 -15.71 30.75 35.48
C ASP A 72 -16.29 30.06 34.24
N TYR A 73 -16.76 28.82 34.41
CA TYR A 73 -17.20 27.99 33.29
C TYR A 73 -18.44 28.66 32.70
N ARG A 74 -18.21 29.51 31.70
CA ARG A 74 -19.28 29.97 30.83
C ARG A 74 -19.68 28.77 30.00
N GLU A 75 -20.92 28.33 30.16
CA GLU A 75 -21.51 27.34 29.26
C GLU A 75 -21.22 27.78 27.83
N PRO A 76 -20.55 26.94 27.03
CA PRO A 76 -20.30 27.26 25.63
C PRO A 76 -21.66 27.51 24.97
N ALA A 77 -21.69 28.44 24.01
CA ALA A 77 -22.90 28.77 23.27
C ALA A 77 -23.64 27.48 22.83
N PRO A 78 -24.99 27.45 22.85
CA PRO A 78 -25.76 26.28 22.49
C PRO A 78 -25.24 25.64 21.20
N TYR A 79 -25.23 24.32 21.11
CA TYR A 79 -24.73 23.60 19.92
C TYR A 79 -25.42 24.06 18.62
N GLU A 80 -26.60 24.67 18.72
CA GLU A 80 -27.39 25.24 17.64
C GLU A 80 -26.77 26.51 17.03
N THR A 81 -25.95 27.24 17.79
CA THR A 81 -25.21 28.42 17.33
C THR A 81 -23.73 28.14 17.06
N MET A 82 -23.28 26.88 17.18
CA MET A 82 -21.94 26.51 16.76
C MET A 82 -21.85 26.48 15.23
N GLU A 83 -21.18 27.47 14.66
CA GLU A 83 -20.76 27.41 13.27
C GLU A 83 -19.69 26.34 13.11
N PHE A 84 -20.07 25.20 12.54
CA PHE A 84 -19.12 24.19 12.11
C PHE A 84 -18.23 24.81 11.03
N GLY A 85 -16.93 24.92 11.33
CA GLY A 85 -15.95 25.44 10.39
C GLY A 85 -15.96 24.70 9.04
N PRO A 86 -15.27 25.25 8.03
CA PRO A 86 -15.30 24.67 6.69
C PRO A 86 -14.90 23.20 6.70
N VAL A 87 -15.66 22.36 6.00
CA VAL A 87 -15.40 20.92 5.90
C VAL A 87 -14.04 20.72 5.25
N VAL A 88 -13.04 20.35 6.06
CA VAL A 88 -11.68 20.08 5.56
C VAL A 88 -11.72 18.75 4.81
N VAL A 89 -11.57 18.80 3.49
CA VAL A 89 -11.41 17.63 2.63
C VAL A 89 -10.09 16.93 2.99
N ARG A 90 -10.18 15.84 3.76
CA ARG A 90 -9.04 15.02 4.11
C ARG A 90 -8.66 14.09 2.93
N PRO A 91 -7.37 13.79 2.73
CA PRO A 91 -6.96 12.80 1.74
C PRO A 91 -7.57 11.43 2.08
N LEU A 92 -8.03 10.73 1.04
CA LEU A 92 -8.57 9.38 1.17
C LEU A 92 -7.50 8.43 1.72
N THR A 93 -7.91 7.58 2.65
CA THR A 93 -7.07 6.54 3.22
C THR A 93 -7.08 5.30 2.33
N ALA A 94 -6.00 4.52 2.36
CA ALA A 94 -5.94 3.25 1.63
C ALA A 94 -7.08 2.28 2.01
N ARG A 95 -7.60 2.39 3.23
CA ARG A 95 -8.71 1.56 3.71
C ARG A 95 -10.03 1.94 3.04
N GLU A 96 -10.35 3.23 2.96
CA GLU A 96 -11.56 3.72 2.30
C GLU A 96 -11.59 3.32 0.83
N ILE A 97 -10.47 3.46 0.13
CA ILE A 97 -10.35 3.02 -1.27
C ILE A 97 -10.60 1.51 -1.41
N ILE A 98 -10.06 0.70 -0.49
CA ILE A 98 -10.30 -0.75 -0.50
C ILE A 98 -11.79 -1.04 -0.33
N ASP A 99 -12.45 -0.38 0.61
CA ASP A 99 -13.86 -0.62 0.91
C ASP A 99 -14.76 -0.23 -0.29
N GLU A 100 -14.46 0.89 -0.96
CA GLU A 100 -15.13 1.29 -2.20
C GLU A 100 -14.93 0.28 -3.35
N VAL A 101 -13.69 -0.17 -3.56
CA VAL A 101 -13.37 -1.12 -4.63
C VAL A 101 -14.04 -2.47 -4.37
N VAL A 102 -14.05 -2.93 -3.13
CA VAL A 102 -14.72 -4.18 -2.72
C VAL A 102 -16.22 -4.10 -2.98
N ALA A 103 -16.86 -2.97 -2.65
CA ALA A 103 -18.27 -2.71 -2.93
C ALA A 103 -18.55 -2.69 -4.44
N LYS A 104 -17.73 -1.98 -5.22
CA LYS A 104 -17.86 -1.86 -6.68
C LYS A 104 -17.77 -3.22 -7.39
N HIS A 105 -16.82 -4.07 -6.99
CA HIS A 105 -16.60 -5.38 -7.61
C HIS A 105 -17.44 -6.50 -7.00
N ARG A 106 -18.27 -6.21 -5.98
CA ARG A 106 -19.10 -7.18 -5.25
C ARG A 106 -18.31 -8.38 -4.74
N ILE A 107 -17.11 -8.13 -4.24
CA ILE A 107 -16.25 -9.15 -3.61
C ILE A 107 -16.18 -8.90 -2.10
N SER A 108 -15.56 -9.80 -1.35
CA SER A 108 -15.24 -9.55 0.06
C SER A 108 -13.81 -9.04 0.23
N ARG A 109 -13.56 -8.30 1.33
CA ARG A 109 -12.21 -7.83 1.68
C ARG A 109 -11.23 -8.99 1.87
N VAL A 110 -11.70 -10.09 2.45
CA VAL A 110 -10.92 -11.32 2.64
C VAL A 110 -10.50 -11.91 1.29
N GLU A 111 -11.41 -11.92 0.30
CA GLU A 111 -11.12 -12.43 -1.04
C GLU A 111 -10.12 -11.52 -1.79
N LEU A 112 -10.21 -10.20 -1.61
CA LEU A 112 -9.25 -9.24 -2.16
C LEU A 112 -7.82 -9.50 -1.63
N SER A 113 -7.68 -9.73 -0.32
CA SER A 113 -6.40 -10.09 0.32
C SER A 113 -5.96 -11.53 0.09
N GLY A 114 -6.89 -12.45 -0.20
CA GLY A 114 -6.63 -13.88 -0.32
C GLY A 114 -5.94 -14.32 -1.62
N SER A 115 -5.63 -15.61 -1.78
CA SER A 115 -4.84 -16.11 -2.92
C SER A 115 -5.61 -16.25 -4.24
N SER A 116 -6.95 -16.07 -4.23
CA SER A 116 -7.83 -16.27 -5.39
C SER A 116 -7.34 -15.52 -6.64
N ARG A 117 -7.38 -16.14 -7.82
CA ARG A 117 -6.96 -15.50 -9.08
C ARG A 117 -8.12 -15.32 -10.06
N ARG A 118 -9.35 -15.39 -9.55
CA ARG A 118 -10.56 -15.15 -10.34
C ARG A 118 -10.47 -13.78 -11.02
N ALA A 119 -11.01 -13.67 -12.22
CA ALA A 119 -11.01 -12.44 -13.00
C ALA A 119 -11.54 -11.22 -12.21
N PRO A 120 -12.70 -11.26 -11.53
CA PRO A 120 -13.21 -10.11 -10.77
C PRO A 120 -12.28 -9.70 -9.64
N VAL A 121 -11.72 -10.66 -8.89
CA VAL A 121 -10.81 -10.37 -7.78
C VAL A 121 -9.51 -9.74 -8.28
N THR A 122 -8.99 -10.23 -9.41
CA THR A 122 -7.76 -9.70 -10.00
C THR A 122 -7.99 -8.29 -10.57
N ALA A 123 -9.15 -8.03 -11.18
CA ALA A 123 -9.53 -6.70 -11.64
C ALA A 123 -9.67 -5.72 -10.46
N ALA A 124 -10.34 -6.13 -9.39
CA ALA A 124 -10.47 -5.33 -8.16
C ALA A 124 -9.09 -4.98 -7.57
N ARG A 125 -8.14 -5.93 -7.54
CA ARG A 125 -6.77 -5.63 -7.07
C ARG A 125 -6.03 -4.66 -7.95
N ARG A 126 -6.19 -4.77 -9.27
CA ARG A 126 -5.56 -3.84 -10.23
C ARG A 126 -6.04 -2.42 -9.97
N GLU A 127 -7.35 -2.27 -9.85
CA GLU A 127 -7.99 -1.01 -9.51
C GLU A 127 -7.52 -0.48 -8.15
N ALA A 128 -7.61 -1.27 -7.09
CA ALA A 128 -7.17 -0.87 -5.75
C ALA A 128 -5.69 -0.47 -5.73
N SER A 129 -4.80 -1.23 -6.38
CA SER A 129 -3.37 -0.91 -6.42
C SER A 129 -3.11 0.43 -7.10
N TRP A 130 -3.82 0.71 -8.21
CA TRP A 130 -3.67 1.95 -8.95
C TRP A 130 -4.26 3.14 -8.19
N ARG A 131 -5.47 3.02 -7.65
CA ARG A 131 -6.13 4.09 -6.88
C ARG A 131 -5.34 4.45 -5.63
N ILE A 132 -4.92 3.46 -4.83
CA ILE A 132 -4.11 3.71 -3.63
C ILE A 132 -2.82 4.46 -3.98
N ARG A 133 -2.20 4.16 -5.13
CA ARG A 133 -0.95 4.83 -5.54
C ARG A 133 -1.14 6.31 -5.90
N HIS A 134 -2.28 6.67 -6.48
CA HIS A 134 -2.53 8.02 -7.02
C HIS A 134 -3.32 8.91 -6.06
N GLU A 135 -4.21 8.34 -5.25
CA GLU A 135 -5.13 9.07 -4.38
C GLU A 135 -4.59 9.20 -2.93
N VAL A 136 -3.75 8.26 -2.47
CA VAL A 136 -3.26 8.26 -1.09
C VAL A 136 -1.91 8.96 -0.97
N LEU A 137 -1.86 9.97 -0.10
CA LEU A 137 -0.64 10.66 0.27
C LEU A 137 -0.28 10.34 1.73
N VAL A 138 0.96 9.90 1.94
CA VAL A 138 1.57 9.70 3.26
C VAL A 138 2.61 10.78 3.45
N ASN A 139 2.40 11.67 4.42
CA ASN A 139 3.30 12.80 4.70
C ASN A 139 3.59 13.66 3.44
N GLY A 140 2.58 13.89 2.60
CA GLY A 140 2.70 14.66 1.35
C GLY A 140 3.38 13.91 0.20
N ARG A 141 3.65 12.60 0.33
CA ARG A 141 4.27 11.77 -0.71
C ARG A 141 3.39 10.60 -1.11
N GLN A 142 3.56 10.11 -2.33
CA GLN A 142 2.90 8.88 -2.78
C GLN A 142 3.32 7.70 -1.92
N ILE A 143 2.34 6.88 -1.56
CA ILE A 143 2.56 5.63 -0.82
C ILE A 143 3.50 4.66 -1.58
N SER A 144 4.39 4.01 -0.83
CA SER A 144 5.39 3.10 -1.39
C SER A 144 4.77 1.78 -1.84
N LEU A 145 5.31 1.15 -2.88
CA LEU A 145 4.80 -0.13 -3.40
C LEU A 145 4.74 -1.24 -2.34
N PRO A 146 5.74 -1.40 -1.44
CA PRO A 146 5.68 -2.38 -0.35
C PRO A 146 4.57 -2.09 0.68
N GLU A 147 4.24 -0.82 0.93
CA GLU A 147 3.14 -0.42 1.82
C GLU A 147 1.78 -0.78 1.19
N ILE A 148 1.60 -0.49 -0.10
CA ILE A 148 0.40 -0.90 -0.86
C ILE A 148 0.23 -2.42 -0.79
N ALA A 149 1.33 -3.16 -0.95
CA ALA A 149 1.33 -4.62 -0.89
C ALA A 149 0.85 -5.14 0.47
N ARG A 150 1.25 -4.49 1.58
CA ARG A 150 0.76 -4.80 2.94
C ARG A 150 -0.74 -4.59 3.08
N HIS A 151 -1.26 -3.48 2.59
CA HIS A 151 -2.71 -3.21 2.61
C HIS A 151 -3.52 -4.25 1.82
N LEU A 152 -2.93 -4.83 0.77
CA LEU A 152 -3.55 -5.86 -0.09
C LEU A 152 -3.21 -7.29 0.34
N GLY A 153 -2.88 -7.54 1.61
CA GLY A 153 -2.65 -8.89 2.14
C GLY A 153 -1.20 -9.39 2.05
N GLY A 154 -0.21 -8.49 2.02
CA GLY A 154 1.21 -8.84 2.09
C GLY A 154 1.79 -9.44 0.81
N ARG A 155 1.35 -8.98 -0.36
CA ARG A 155 1.84 -9.48 -1.65
C ARG A 155 3.22 -8.94 -1.99
N ASP A 156 3.86 -9.55 -2.99
CA ASP A 156 5.11 -9.02 -3.50
C ASP A 156 4.89 -7.65 -4.18
N HIS A 157 5.76 -6.69 -3.89
CA HIS A 157 5.65 -5.32 -4.39
C HIS A 157 5.78 -5.22 -5.92
N THR A 158 6.42 -6.18 -6.59
CA THR A 158 6.45 -6.25 -8.06
C THR A 158 5.09 -6.65 -8.63
N THR A 159 4.28 -7.41 -7.89
CA THR A 159 2.88 -7.70 -8.26
C THR A 159 2.04 -6.43 -8.22
N VAL A 160 2.26 -5.58 -7.22
CA VAL A 160 1.60 -4.26 -7.14
C VAL A 160 2.00 -3.39 -8.32
N LEU A 161 3.30 -3.34 -8.67
CA LEU A 161 3.78 -2.61 -9.83
C LEU A 161 3.13 -3.09 -11.13
N TYR A 162 3.07 -4.42 -11.34
CA TYR A 162 2.39 -5.01 -12.48
C TYR A 162 0.90 -4.62 -12.52
N ASN A 163 0.21 -4.70 -11.39
CA ASN A 163 -1.19 -4.34 -11.27
C ASN A 163 -1.46 -2.89 -11.66
N ILE A 164 -0.64 -1.96 -11.18
CA ILE A 164 -0.75 -0.53 -11.50
C ILE A 164 -0.58 -0.31 -13.01
N ARG A 165 0.49 -0.87 -13.60
CA ARG A 165 0.75 -0.71 -15.04
C ARG A 165 -0.37 -1.33 -15.88
N ARG A 166 -0.87 -2.49 -15.48
CA ARG A 166 -1.94 -3.18 -16.20
C ARG A 166 -3.25 -2.41 -16.13
N TYR A 167 -3.60 -1.87 -14.97
CA TYR A 167 -4.80 -1.06 -14.81
C TYR A 167 -4.73 0.24 -15.62
N ALA A 168 -3.58 0.91 -15.61
CA ALA A 168 -3.36 2.11 -16.42
C ALA A 168 -3.59 1.82 -17.91
N ALA A 169 -3.02 0.74 -18.43
CA ALA A 169 -3.26 0.33 -19.83
C ALA A 169 -4.74 0.00 -20.12
N GLU A 170 -5.46 -0.60 -19.17
CA GLU A 170 -6.90 -0.86 -19.29
C GLU A 170 -7.73 0.43 -19.28
N LEU A 171 -7.32 1.46 -18.54
CA LEU A 171 -7.95 2.78 -18.55
C LEU A 171 -7.72 3.50 -19.88
N GLU A 172 -6.50 3.50 -20.40
CA GLU A 172 -6.16 4.10 -21.70
C GLU A 172 -6.95 3.45 -22.84
N ALA A 173 -7.04 2.12 -22.84
CA ALA A 173 -7.84 1.39 -23.83
C ALA A 173 -9.33 1.81 -23.77
N ARG A 174 -9.91 1.87 -22.57
CA ARG A 174 -11.31 2.31 -22.37
C ARG A 174 -11.53 3.77 -22.79
N ALA A 175 -10.57 4.65 -22.53
CA ALA A 175 -10.64 6.05 -22.94
C ALA A 175 -10.59 6.18 -24.48
N GLY A 176 -9.75 5.39 -25.14
CA GLY A 176 -9.69 5.29 -26.60
C GLY A 176 -11.01 4.82 -27.22
N ASP A 177 -11.62 3.77 -26.66
CA ASP A 177 -12.92 3.26 -27.10
C ASP A 177 -14.05 4.30 -26.92
N ALA A 178 -14.06 4.98 -25.76
CA ALA A 178 -15.02 6.04 -25.49
C ALA A 178 -14.87 7.21 -26.50
N ALA A 179 -13.64 7.65 -26.77
CA ALA A 179 -13.37 8.70 -27.74
C ALA A 179 -13.74 8.29 -29.18
N ALA A 180 -13.56 7.02 -29.55
CA ALA A 180 -13.99 6.49 -30.84
C ALA A 180 -15.52 6.46 -30.98
N SER A 181 -16.23 6.08 -29.91
CA SER A 181 -17.71 6.07 -29.88
C SER A 181 -18.34 7.47 -29.87
N ALA A 182 -17.60 8.48 -29.39
CA ALA A 182 -18.08 9.85 -29.27
C ALA A 182 -17.86 10.72 -30.52
N ARG A 183 -17.25 10.21 -31.60
CA ARG A 183 -17.19 10.93 -32.88
C ARG A 183 -18.57 10.89 -33.56
N PRO A 184 -19.31 12.01 -33.64
CA PRO A 184 -20.59 12.03 -34.33
C PRO A 184 -20.36 11.82 -35.84
N ALA A 185 -21.36 11.28 -36.52
CA ALA A 185 -21.43 10.95 -37.94
C ALA A 185 -21.35 12.18 -38.89
N GLN A 186 -20.37 13.08 -38.71
CA GLN A 186 -20.14 14.26 -39.54
C GLN A 186 -19.37 13.99 -40.84
N GLN A 187 -19.22 12.72 -41.23
CA GLN A 187 -18.58 12.33 -42.50
C GLN A 187 -19.52 11.47 -43.35
N ALA A 188 -20.76 11.93 -43.55
CA ALA A 188 -21.69 11.35 -44.51
C ALA A 188 -22.56 12.47 -45.10
N GLY A 189 -21.95 13.45 -45.76
CA GLY A 189 -22.69 14.59 -46.29
C GLY A 189 -21.82 15.65 -46.96
N ALA A 190 -20.99 15.26 -47.91
CA ALA A 190 -20.42 16.19 -48.90
C ALA A 190 -20.29 15.43 -50.21
N ARG A 191 -21.38 15.40 -50.98
CA ARG A 191 -21.42 15.06 -52.40
C ARG A 191 -22.08 16.21 -53.12
#